data_AF-A0A6C0BRC9-F1
#
_entry.id   AF-A0A6C0BRC9-F1
#
_cell.length_a   1.000
_cell.length_b   1.000
_cell.length_c   1.000
_cell.angle_alpha   90.00
_cell.angle_beta   90.00
_cell.angle_gamma   90.00
#
_symmetry.space_group_name_H-M   'P 1'
#
loop_
_entity.id
_entity.type
_entity.pdbx_description
1 polymer ?
#
loop_
_entity_poly.entity_id
_entity_poly.type
_entity_poly.pdbx_seq_one_letter_code
_entity_poly.pdbx_strand_id
1 'polypeptide(L)'
;METIPLTIKTLSPSGQYVIHVDLDGTVEQLKTLISLKISIPVHEQKLLFAGRILHDLHQSLRSCGILDATCVYLIREKAAQKHSSSQ
;
A
#
# COMPACT_ATOMS: atom_id res chain seq x y z
N MET A 1 12.73 -16.83 6.43
CA MET A 1 11.71 -15.85 6.01
C MET A 1 12.01 -15.55 4.56
N GLU A 2 11.12 -15.94 3.67
CA GLU A 2 11.29 -15.75 2.23
C GLU A 2 10.55 -14.48 1.84
N THR A 3 11.31 -13.43 1.49
CA THR A 3 10.73 -12.19 1.00
C THR A 3 10.61 -12.25 -0.51
N ILE A 4 9.43 -11.93 -1.02
CA ILE A 4 9.18 -11.86 -2.46
C ILE A 4 9.26 -10.41 -2.95
N PRO A 5 9.67 -10.18 -4.20
CA PRO A 5 9.58 -8.87 -4.81
C PRO A 5 8.12 -8.55 -5.15
N LEU A 6 7.61 -7.45 -4.59
CA LEU A 6 6.29 -6.91 -4.86
C LEU A 6 6.41 -5.59 -5.64
N THR A 7 5.64 -5.46 -6.71
CA THR A 7 5.64 -4.26 -7.55
C THR A 7 4.54 -3.30 -7.11
N ILE A 8 4.92 -2.09 -6.69
CA ILE A 8 4.00 -1.02 -6.27
C ILE A 8 3.95 0.05 -7.35
N LYS A 9 2.79 0.21 -8.00
CA LYS A 9 2.56 1.24 -9.02
C LYS A 9 1.88 2.46 -8.44
N THR A 10 2.55 3.60 -8.42
CA THR A 10 1.99 4.87 -7.95
C THR A 10 1.20 5.56 -9.05
N LEU A 11 -0.06 5.92 -8.78
CA LEU A 11 -0.90 6.67 -9.73
C LEU A 11 -0.60 8.18 -9.73
N SER A 12 0.29 8.69 -8.87
CA SER A 12 0.57 10.13 -8.75
C SER A 12 1.99 10.38 -8.19
N PRO A 13 3.03 10.72 -8.99
CA PRO A 13 3.21 10.69 -10.44
C PRO A 13 3.60 9.28 -10.93
N SER A 14 3.52 9.02 -12.23
CA SER A 14 3.70 7.71 -12.88
C SER A 14 5.03 7.05 -12.47
N GLY A 15 4.99 6.14 -11.49
CA GLY A 15 6.18 5.50 -10.92
C GLY A 15 5.88 4.07 -10.51
N GLN A 16 6.88 3.20 -10.58
CA GLN A 16 6.81 1.86 -10.03
C GLN A 16 8.01 1.59 -9.15
N TYR A 17 7.77 0.96 -8.01
CA TYR A 17 8.79 0.66 -7.02
C TYR A 17 8.70 -0.83 -6.70
N VAL A 18 9.86 -1.49 -6.66
CA VAL A 18 9.95 -2.89 -6.22
C VAL A 18 10.36 -2.89 -4.75
N ILE A 19 9.55 -3.52 -3.91
CA ILE A 19 9.84 -3.70 -2.48
C ILE A 19 9.81 -5.19 -2.13
N HIS A 20 10.63 -5.60 -1.17
CA HIS A 20 10.65 -6.98 -0.69
C HIS A 20 9.73 -7.11 0.51
N VAL A 21 8.76 -8.03 0.43
CA VAL A 21 7.77 -8.25 1.49
C VAL A 21 7.63 -9.72 1.80
N ASP A 22 7.28 -10.04 3.05
CA ASP A 22 6.98 -11.39 3.47
C ASP A 22 5.49 -11.68 3.23
N LEU A 23 5.17 -12.81 2.59
CA LEU A 23 3.79 -13.22 2.29
C LEU A 23 2.96 -13.53 3.55
N ASP A 24 3.63 -13.92 4.63
CA ASP A 24 3.04 -14.14 5.95
C ASP A 24 2.80 -12.80 6.68
N GLY A 25 3.43 -11.73 6.21
CA GLY A 25 3.23 -10.37 6.68
C GLY A 25 1.82 -9.83 6.43
N THR A 26 1.51 -8.73 7.10
CA THR A 26 0.21 -8.05 7.00
C THR A 26 0.23 -6.87 6.04
N VAL A 27 -0.95 -6.42 5.62
CA VAL A 27 -1.10 -5.21 4.83
C VAL A 27 -0.55 -3.97 5.56
N GLU A 28 -0.61 -3.93 6.89
CA GLU A 28 0.01 -2.86 7.70
C GLU A 28 1.54 -2.78 7.52
N GLN A 29 2.22 -3.92 7.58
CA GLN A 29 3.67 -4.00 7.38
C GLN A 29 4.03 -3.52 5.96
N LEU A 30 3.25 -3.95 4.95
CA LEU A 30 3.41 -3.50 3.58
C LEU A 30 3.29 -1.96 3.46
N LYS A 31 2.27 -1.35 4.06
CA LYS A 31 2.11 0.12 4.04
C LYS A 31 3.28 0.84 4.71
N THR A 32 3.79 0.28 5.80
CA THR A 32 4.95 0.82 6.51
C THR A 32 6.20 0.82 5.62
N LEU A 33 6.47 -0.29 4.94
CA LEU A 33 7.58 -0.41 3.99
C LEU A 33 7.45 0.58 2.82
N ILE A 34 6.25 0.69 2.25
CA ILE A 34 5.95 1.67 1.20
C ILE A 34 6.18 3.10 1.71
N SER A 35 5.80 3.39 2.96
CA SER A 35 5.97 4.70 3.56
C SER A 35 7.45 5.09 3.64
N LEU A 36 8.29 4.16 4.09
CA LEU A 36 9.73 4.37 4.16
C LEU A 36 10.37 4.51 2.77
N LYS A 37 9.86 3.81 1.75
CA LYS A 37 10.47 3.79 0.41
C LYS A 37 10.06 4.98 -0.47
N ILE A 38 8.80 5.38 -0.41
CA ILE A 38 8.21 6.42 -1.28
C ILE A 38 7.98 7.73 -0.51
N SER A 39 8.19 7.74 0.81
CA SER A 39 7.94 8.89 1.69
C SER A 39 6.47 9.36 1.69
N ILE A 40 5.52 8.44 1.48
CA ILE A 40 4.07 8.70 1.56
C ILE A 40 3.57 8.14 2.90
N PRO A 41 2.92 8.92 3.76
CA PRO A 41 2.46 8.43 5.06
C PRO A 41 1.36 7.36 4.91
N VAL A 42 1.37 6.33 5.77
CA VAL A 42 0.48 5.15 5.68
C VAL A 42 -1.01 5.45 5.58
N HIS A 43 -1.45 6.58 6.14
CA HIS A 43 -2.85 7.02 6.09
C HIS A 43 -3.23 7.66 4.75
N GLU A 44 -2.27 8.23 4.01
CA GLU A 44 -2.45 8.71 2.64
C GLU A 44 -2.34 7.57 1.61
N GLN A 45 -1.93 6.36 2.05
CA GLN A 45 -1.75 5.21 1.18
C GLN A 45 -3.05 4.40 1.02
N LYS A 46 -3.64 4.49 -0.18
CA LYS A 46 -4.70 3.59 -0.63
C LYS A 46 -4.14 2.53 -1.57
N LEU A 47 -4.10 1.29 -1.08
CA LEU A 47 -3.70 0.14 -1.87
C LEU A 47 -4.91 -0.40 -2.63
N LEU A 48 -4.80 -0.47 -3.95
CA LEU A 48 -5.79 -1.02 -4.86
C LEU A 48 -5.23 -2.30 -5.48
N PHE A 49 -5.93 -3.41 -5.27
CA PHE A 49 -5.58 -4.71 -5.83
C PHE A 49 -6.82 -5.41 -6.37
N ALA A 50 -6.74 -5.98 -7.58
CA ALA A 50 -7.85 -6.66 -8.25
C ALA A 50 -9.18 -5.85 -8.28
N GLY A 51 -9.09 -4.51 -8.40
CA GLY A 51 -10.25 -3.62 -8.41
C GLY A 51 -10.87 -3.36 -7.02
N ARG A 52 -10.23 -3.78 -5.93
CA ARG A 52 -10.68 -3.56 -4.55
C ARG A 52 -9.65 -2.79 -3.74
N ILE A 53 -10.11 -1.85 -2.93
CA ILE A 53 -9.23 -1.13 -2.00
C ILE A 53 -9.00 -2.00 -0.76
N LEU A 54 -7.73 -2.21 -0.42
CA LEU A 54 -7.33 -2.92 0.78
C LEU A 54 -7.44 -1.95 1.98
N HIS A 55 -8.57 -2.04 2.68
CA HIS A 55 -8.81 -1.32 3.93
C HIS A 55 -8.37 -2.11 5.16
N ASP A 56 -8.32 -3.44 5.05
CA ASP A 56 -8.00 -4.32 6.16
C ASP A 56 -6.49 -4.37 6.38
N LEU A 57 -6.04 -3.83 7.51
CA LEU A 57 -4.63 -3.77 7.88
C LEU A 57 -4.14 -5.07 8.55
N HIS A 58 -5.07 -5.87 9.10
CA HIS A 58 -4.76 -7.12 9.81
C HIS A 58 -4.78 -8.35 8.92
N GLN A 59 -5.35 -8.24 7.71
CA GLN A 59 -5.30 -9.31 6.72
C GLN A 59 -3.86 -9.54 6.24
N SER A 60 -3.49 -10.82 6.12
CA SER A 60 -2.19 -11.20 5.52
C SER A 60 -2.17 -10.94 4.03
N LEU A 61 -0.99 -10.70 3.47
CA LEU A 61 -0.83 -10.44 2.03
C LEU A 61 -1.40 -11.60 1.20
N ARG A 62 -1.09 -12.85 1.60
CA ARG A 62 -1.62 -14.05 0.96
C ARG A 62 -3.16 -14.10 0.98
N SER A 63 -3.79 -13.73 2.10
CA SER A 63 -5.26 -13.70 2.19
C SER A 63 -5.89 -12.61 1.34
N CYS A 64 -5.20 -11.50 1.05
CA CYS A 64 -5.66 -10.49 0.10
C CYS A 64 -5.52 -10.92 -1.38
N GLY A 65 -4.88 -12.08 -1.64
CA GLY A 65 -4.53 -12.54 -2.99
C GLY A 65 -3.25 -11.91 -3.54
N ILE A 66 -2.43 -11.28 -2.68
CA ILE A 66 -1.11 -10.77 -3.05
C ILE A 66 -0.13 -11.97 -3.01
N LEU A 67 0.51 -12.24 -4.14
CA LEU A 67 1.41 -13.36 -4.37
C LEU A 67 2.68 -12.89 -5.07
N ASP A 68 3.59 -13.81 -5.40
CA ASP A 68 4.78 -13.48 -6.20
C ASP A 68 4.37 -12.86 -7.54
N ALA A 69 5.18 -11.92 -8.01
CA ALA A 69 4.97 -11.18 -9.26
C ALA A 69 3.64 -10.39 -9.37
N THR A 70 2.88 -10.24 -8.27
CA THR A 70 1.67 -9.41 -8.27
C THR A 70 2.00 -7.91 -8.29
N CYS A 71 1.11 -7.12 -8.89
CA CYS A 71 1.21 -5.67 -8.95
C CYS A 71 0.11 -5.04 -8.09
N VAL A 72 0.48 -4.20 -7.13
CA VAL A 72 -0.44 -3.43 -6.31
C VAL A 72 -0.38 -1.97 -6.72
N TYR A 73 -1.53 -1.34 -6.90
CA TYR A 73 -1.60 0.08 -7.21
C TYR A 73 -1.67 0.89 -5.92
N LEU A 74 -0.82 1.89 -5.81
CA LEU A 74 -0.83 2.87 -4.72
C LEU A 74 -1.45 4.17 -5.23
N ILE A 75 -2.54 4.55 -4.57
CA ILE A 75 -3.20 5.84 -4.77
C ILE A 75 -2.84 6.70 -3.57
N ARG A 76 -2.23 7.86 -3.83
CA ARG A 76 -2.00 8.87 -2.79
C ARG A 76 -3.28 9.66 -2.60
N GLU A 77 -3.99 9.36 -1.53
CA GLU A 77 -5.10 10.20 -1.10
C GLU A 77 -4.56 11.29 -0.18
N LYS A 78 -4.79 12.57 -0.52
CA LYS A 78 -4.57 13.63 0.47
C LYS A 78 -5.53 13.35 1.62
N ALA A 79 -5.02 13.22 2.84
CA ALA A 79 -5.87 13.20 4.02
C ALA A 79 -6.82 14.38 3.87
N ALA A 80 -8.13 14.12 3.79
CA ALA A 80 -9.10 15.18 3.69
C ALA A 80 -8.82 16.11 4.87
N GLN A 81 -8.32 17.31 4.59
CA GLN A 81 -8.31 18.38 5.57
C GLN A 81 -9.78 18.68 5.82
N LYS A 82 -10.41 17.92 6.73
CA LYS A 82 -11.46 18.47 7.57
C LYS A 82 -10.77 19.49 8.48
N HIS A 83 -10.30 20.59 7.87
CA HIS A 83 -10.25 21.83 8.60
C HIS A 83 -11.71 22.11 8.93
N SER A 84 -12.08 21.80 10.17
CA SER A 84 -13.25 22.36 10.79
C SER A 84 -13.15 23.87 10.58
N SER A 85 -13.88 24.39 9.61
CA SER A 85 -14.26 25.79 9.60
C SER A 85 -15.20 25.98 10.78
N SER A 86 -14.63 26.15 11.96
CA SER A 86 -15.31 26.77 13.09
C SER A 86 -15.03 28.25 12.99
N GLN A 87 -15.97 28.99 12.41
CA GLN A 87 -16.32 30.33 12.88
C GLN A 87 -17.77 30.64 12.54
#